data_AF-A0A7W1I4T5-F1
#
_entry.id   AF-A0A7W1I4T5-F1
#
_cell.length_a   1.000
_cell.length_b   1.000
_cell.length_c   1.000
_cell.angle_alpha   90.00
_cell.angle_beta   90.00
_cell.angle_gamma   90.00
#
_symmetry.space_group_name_H-M   'P 1'
#
loop_
_entity.id
_entity.type
_entity.pdbx_description
1 polymer ?
#
loop_
_entity_poly.entity_id
_entity_poly.type
_entity_poly.pdbx_seq_one_letter_code
_entity_poly.pdbx_strand_id
1 'polypeptide(L)'
;MAKGHDSAGAPTGAEAPTENPERWSAGRKTDVVLRLLKGETIDAVSRDTQMPAHELEEWRRVFLESGTQGLKKRTDPEDRELRRVQAKLGEVMMRLELAEDLLEKKGYAAELRKHGR
;
A
#
# COMPACT_ATOMS: atom_id res chain seq x y z
N MET A 1 -48.11 8.48 50.46
CA MET A 1 -46.93 7.63 50.23
C MET A 1 -47.38 6.18 50.24
N ALA A 2 -47.36 5.51 49.10
CA ALA A 2 -47.60 4.07 48.98
C ALA A 2 -46.64 3.55 47.91
N LYS A 3 -45.85 2.54 48.30
CA LYS A 3 -44.74 1.94 47.57
C LYS A 3 -45.14 0.53 47.17
N GLY A 4 -44.86 0.15 45.93
CA GLY A 4 -44.96 -1.23 45.44
C GLY A 4 -45.06 -1.29 43.92
N HIS A 5 -43.98 -1.78 43.30
CA HIS A 5 -43.80 -2.37 41.96
C HIS A 5 -42.30 -2.30 41.69
N ASP A 6 -41.61 -3.26 41.09
CA ASP A 6 -41.66 -4.73 41.09
C ASP A 6 -40.32 -5.16 40.46
N SER A 7 -40.02 -6.45 40.55
CA SER A 7 -38.74 -7.12 40.34
C SER A 7 -37.83 -6.71 39.16
N ALA A 8 -36.54 -6.90 39.48
CA ALA A 8 -35.38 -7.11 38.64
C ALA A 8 -35.64 -7.84 37.30
N GLY A 9 -35.10 -7.26 36.21
CA GLY A 9 -34.81 -7.93 34.94
C GLY A 9 -33.34 -7.72 34.60
N ALA A 10 -32.62 -8.83 34.40
CA ALA A 10 -31.19 -8.90 34.17
C ALA A 10 -30.71 -8.26 32.84
N PRO A 11 -29.45 -7.82 32.73
CA PRO A 11 -28.85 -7.42 31.47
C PRO A 11 -28.47 -8.67 30.68
N THR A 12 -29.04 -8.88 29.51
CA THR A 12 -28.64 -9.95 28.59
C THR A 12 -28.28 -9.34 27.25
N GLY A 13 -27.11 -9.71 26.75
CA GLY A 13 -26.73 -9.47 25.35
C GLY A 13 -25.33 -8.90 25.24
N ALA A 14 -24.33 -9.76 25.45
CA ALA A 14 -22.97 -9.50 25.05
C ALA A 14 -22.92 -9.36 23.51
N GLU A 15 -22.65 -8.15 23.01
CA GLU A 15 -22.08 -8.01 21.67
C GLU A 15 -20.56 -8.05 21.82
N ALA A 16 -20.00 -9.21 21.49
CA ALA A 16 -18.57 -9.39 21.31
C ALA A 16 -18.05 -8.38 20.27
N PRO A 17 -16.78 -7.93 20.39
CA PRO A 17 -16.18 -7.06 19.39
C PRO A 17 -16.25 -7.73 18.02
N THR A 18 -16.92 -7.06 17.10
CA THR A 18 -17.09 -7.44 15.70
C THR A 18 -15.81 -8.00 15.13
N GLU A 19 -15.91 -9.24 14.65
CA GLU A 19 -14.87 -9.94 13.91
C GLU A 19 -14.28 -9.02 12.84
N ASN A 20 -12.95 -9.06 12.75
CA ASN A 20 -12.10 -8.34 11.82
C ASN A 20 -12.76 -8.25 10.43
N PRO A 21 -13.02 -7.05 9.86
CA PRO A 21 -13.77 -6.92 8.62
C PRO A 21 -13.11 -7.80 7.57
N GLU A 22 -13.90 -8.75 7.06
CA GLU A 22 -13.49 -9.79 6.14
C GLU A 22 -12.61 -9.18 5.04
N ARG A 23 -11.31 -9.46 5.10
CA ARG A 23 -10.33 -8.70 4.32
C ARG A 23 -10.44 -9.10 2.85
N TRP A 24 -11.13 -8.29 2.06
CA TRP A 24 -11.23 -8.48 0.61
C TRP A 24 -9.86 -8.43 -0.04
N SER A 25 -9.50 -9.49 -0.78
CA SER A 25 -8.29 -9.51 -1.59
C SER A 25 -8.39 -8.52 -2.75
N ALA A 26 -7.26 -7.98 -3.19
CA ALA A 26 -7.21 -7.05 -4.32
C ALA A 26 -7.78 -7.66 -5.61
N GLY A 27 -7.54 -8.96 -5.84
CA GLY A 27 -8.11 -9.70 -6.96
C GLY A 27 -9.64 -9.73 -6.92
N ARG A 28 -10.21 -10.08 -5.76
CA ARG A 28 -11.68 -10.13 -5.60
C ARG A 28 -12.32 -8.75 -5.73
N LYS A 29 -11.68 -7.68 -5.21
CA LYS A 29 -12.14 -6.29 -5.46
C LYS A 29 -12.11 -5.95 -6.94
N THR A 30 -11.07 -6.39 -7.67
CA THR A 30 -10.93 -6.15 -9.11
C THR A 30 -12.06 -6.83 -9.88
N ASP A 31 -12.38 -8.10 -9.58
CA ASP A 31 -13.47 -8.81 -10.24
C ASP A 31 -14.82 -8.10 -10.05
N VAL A 32 -15.09 -7.61 -8.84
CA VAL A 32 -16.29 -6.83 -8.52
C VAL A 32 -16.34 -5.52 -9.31
N VAL A 33 -15.24 -4.77 -9.39
CA VAL A 33 -15.19 -3.54 -10.18
C VAL A 33 -15.39 -3.84 -11.67
N LEU A 34 -14.82 -4.93 -12.18
CA LEU A 34 -15.01 -5.33 -13.58
C LEU A 34 -16.48 -5.68 -13.91
N ARG A 35 -17.22 -6.25 -12.96
CA ARG A 35 -18.69 -6.45 -13.10
C ARG A 35 -19.42 -5.12 -13.26
N LEU A 36 -19.11 -4.14 -12.40
CA LEU A 36 -19.69 -2.79 -12.48
C LEU A 36 -19.35 -2.09 -13.80
N LEU A 37 -18.10 -2.23 -14.29
CA LEU A 37 -17.68 -1.65 -15.57
C LEU A 37 -18.32 -2.33 -16.79
N LYS A 38 -18.76 -3.59 -16.66
CA LYS A 38 -19.53 -4.31 -17.69
C LYS A 38 -21.02 -3.91 -17.74
N GLY A 39 -21.46 -3.05 -16.82
CA GLY A 39 -22.82 -2.52 -16.81
C GLY A 39 -23.78 -3.20 -15.83
N GLU A 40 -23.29 -4.08 -14.94
CA GLU A 40 -24.11 -4.57 -13.83
C GLU A 40 -24.45 -3.43 -12.86
N THR A 41 -25.70 -3.41 -12.37
CA THR A 41 -26.14 -2.35 -11.45
C THR A 41 -25.47 -2.50 -10.09
N ILE A 42 -25.22 -1.37 -9.41
CA ILE A 42 -24.63 -1.39 -8.07
C ILE A 42 -25.50 -2.18 -7.10
N ASP A 43 -26.83 -2.09 -7.20
CA ASP A 43 -27.75 -2.83 -6.35
C ASP A 43 -27.64 -4.35 -6.54
N ALA A 44 -27.46 -4.82 -7.78
CA ALA A 44 -27.28 -6.25 -8.07
C ALA A 44 -25.97 -6.76 -7.47
N VAL A 45 -24.87 -6.04 -7.73
CA VAL A 45 -23.55 -6.40 -7.21
C VAL A 45 -23.52 -6.33 -5.68
N SER A 46 -24.14 -5.31 -5.08
CA SER A 46 -24.26 -5.14 -3.63
C SER A 46 -24.95 -6.32 -2.95
N ARG A 47 -26.05 -6.82 -3.53
CA ARG A 47 -26.77 -7.99 -3.03
C ARG A 47 -25.93 -9.27 -3.12
N ASP A 48 -25.23 -9.45 -4.23
CA ASP A 48 -24.40 -10.64 -4.45
C ASP A 48 -23.15 -10.66 -3.56
N THR A 49 -22.53 -9.50 -3.33
CA THR A 49 -21.28 -9.39 -2.55
C THR A 49 -21.53 -9.04 -1.08
N GLN A 50 -22.79 -8.77 -0.70
CA GLN A 50 -23.19 -8.24 0.61
C GLN A 50 -22.41 -6.97 1.01
N MET A 51 -21.99 -6.18 0.01
CA MET A 51 -21.23 -4.95 0.25
C MET A 51 -22.11 -3.71 0.06
N PRO A 52 -21.98 -2.69 0.91
CA PRO A 52 -22.70 -1.44 0.74
C PRO A 52 -22.39 -0.79 -0.61
N ALA A 53 -23.40 -0.19 -1.23
CA ALA A 53 -23.28 0.50 -2.51
C ALA A 53 -22.15 1.56 -2.51
N HIS A 54 -21.99 2.31 -1.42
CA HIS A 54 -20.96 3.35 -1.32
C HIS A 54 -19.53 2.79 -1.35
N GLU A 55 -19.28 1.62 -0.76
CA GLU A 55 -17.97 0.95 -0.82
C GLU A 55 -17.67 0.49 -2.25
N LEU A 56 -18.68 -0.03 -2.96
CA LEU A 56 -18.54 -0.47 -4.35
C LEU A 56 -18.27 0.71 -5.29
N GLU A 57 -18.94 1.85 -5.07
CA GLU A 57 -18.69 3.09 -5.77
C GLU A 57 -17.27 3.62 -5.53
N GLU A 58 -16.82 3.55 -4.28
CA GLU A 58 -15.47 3.94 -3.89
C GLU A 58 -14.42 3.06 -4.56
N TRP A 59 -14.59 1.74 -4.57
CA TRP A 59 -13.66 0.83 -5.26
C TRP A 59 -13.62 1.11 -6.75
N ARG A 60 -14.76 1.38 -7.39
CA ARG A 60 -14.82 1.77 -8.81
C ARG A 60 -14.07 3.08 -9.05
N ARG A 61 -14.25 4.09 -8.18
CA ARG A 61 -13.55 5.38 -8.26
C ARG A 61 -12.03 5.20 -8.16
N VAL A 62 -11.57 4.53 -7.11
CA VAL A 62 -10.14 4.26 -6.86
C VAL A 62 -9.53 3.46 -8.00
N PHE A 63 -10.24 2.46 -8.54
CA PHE A 63 -9.76 1.67 -9.67
C PHE A 63 -9.58 2.51 -10.94
N LEU A 64 -10.54 3.39 -11.27
CA LEU A 64 -10.45 4.27 -12.45
C LEU A 64 -9.35 5.31 -12.30
N GLU A 65 -9.19 5.89 -11.10
CA GLU A 65 -8.11 6.83 -10.80
C GLU A 65 -6.74 6.17 -10.94
N SER A 66 -6.56 5.00 -10.30
CA SER A 66 -5.33 4.22 -10.35
C SER A 66 -5.03 3.73 -11.77
N GLY A 67 -6.06 3.29 -12.51
CA GLY A 67 -5.94 2.91 -13.92
C GLY A 67 -5.47 4.08 -14.79
N THR A 68 -6.02 5.27 -14.57
CA THR A 68 -5.61 6.49 -15.27
C THR A 68 -4.15 6.84 -14.97
N GLN A 69 -3.73 6.76 -13.71
CA GLN A 69 -2.33 6.98 -13.32
C GLN A 69 -1.40 5.93 -13.95
N GLY A 70 -1.80 4.65 -13.95
CA GLY A 70 -1.05 3.56 -14.57
C GLY A 70 -0.87 3.75 -16.08
N LEU A 71 -1.88 4.28 -16.77
CA LEU A 71 -1.79 4.60 -18.20
C LEU A 71 -0.89 5.83 -18.48
N LYS A 72 -0.79 6.78 -17.55
CA LYS A 72 0.13 7.93 -17.64
C LYS A 72 1.61 7.53 -17.49
N LYS A 73 1.91 6.48 -16.72
CA LYS A 73 3.27 5.97 -16.43
C LYS A 73 4.07 5.44 -17.62
N ARG A 74 3.61 5.64 -18.86
CA ARG A 74 4.35 5.22 -20.05
C ARG A 74 5.53 6.18 -20.30
N THR A 75 6.58 6.03 -19.47
CA THR A 75 7.81 6.84 -19.35
C THR A 75 7.70 7.96 -18.32
N ASP A 76 7.77 7.61 -17.03
CA ASP A 76 7.91 8.64 -15.99
C ASP A 76 9.33 9.25 -16.05
N PRO A 77 9.47 10.59 -16.01
CA PRO A 77 10.77 11.25 -15.82
C PRO A 77 11.52 10.76 -14.59
N GLU A 78 10.78 10.31 -13.56
CA GLU A 78 11.33 9.75 -12.32
C GLU A 78 12.12 8.46 -12.57
N ASP A 79 11.64 7.56 -13.44
CA ASP A 79 12.37 6.33 -13.80
C ASP A 79 13.64 6.65 -14.59
N ARG A 80 13.63 7.73 -15.39
CA ARG A 80 14.82 8.20 -16.09
C ARG A 80 15.84 8.79 -15.13
N GLU A 81 15.40 9.62 -14.19
CA GLU A 81 16.30 10.20 -13.17
C GLU A 81 16.82 9.11 -12.24
N LEU A 82 16.00 8.13 -11.86
CA LEU A 82 16.45 6.97 -11.08
C LEU A 82 17.56 6.20 -11.80
N ARG A 83 17.39 5.91 -13.09
CA ARG A 83 18.43 5.27 -13.91
C ARG A 83 19.69 6.14 -14.00
N ARG A 84 19.55 7.45 -14.14
CA ARG A 84 20.66 8.40 -14.20
C ARG A 84 21.46 8.42 -12.89
N VAL A 85 20.76 8.47 -11.76
CA VAL A 85 21.35 8.42 -10.41
C VAL A 85 22.02 7.08 -10.17
N GLN A 86 21.39 5.97 -10.53
CA GLN A 86 21.99 4.62 -10.43
C GLN A 86 23.27 4.51 -11.26
N ALA A 87 23.28 5.03 -12.50
CA ALA A 87 24.47 5.07 -13.34
C ALA A 87 25.58 5.93 -12.70
N LYS A 88 25.24 7.09 -12.15
CA LYS A 88 26.21 7.96 -11.49
C LYS A 88 26.77 7.35 -10.20
N LEU A 89 25.94 6.64 -9.45
CA LEU A 89 26.36 5.91 -8.26
C LEU A 89 27.36 4.82 -8.63
N GLY A 90 27.10 4.04 -9.67
CA GLY A 90 28.04 3.04 -10.18
C GLY A 90 29.39 3.64 -10.59
N GLU A 91 29.39 4.79 -11.28
CA GLU A 91 30.62 5.51 -11.64
C GLU A 91 31.41 5.94 -10.40
N VAL A 92 30.73 6.47 -9.37
CA VAL A 92 31.38 6.90 -8.13
C VAL A 92 31.92 5.71 -7.33
N MET A 93 31.16 4.62 -7.24
CA MET A 93 31.62 3.38 -6.59
C MET A 93 32.85 2.80 -7.27
N MET A 94 32.86 2.71 -8.60
CA MET A 94 34.03 2.25 -9.35
C MET A 94 35.26 3.15 -9.09
N ARG A 95 35.07 4.47 -9.07
CA ARG A 95 36.16 5.41 -8.76
C ARG A 95 36.68 5.25 -7.33
N LEU A 96 35.79 4.99 -6.38
CA LEU A 96 36.16 4.74 -4.99
C LEU A 96 36.99 3.46 -4.89
N GLU A 97 36.53 2.36 -5.46
CA GLU A 97 37.25 1.07 -5.49
C GLU A 97 38.65 1.23 -6.10
N LEU A 98 38.77 1.89 -7.25
CA LEU A 98 40.08 2.17 -7.86
C LEU A 98 40.99 3.03 -6.96
N ALA A 99 40.42 4.01 -6.26
CA ALA A 99 41.20 4.87 -5.37
C ALA A 99 41.71 4.08 -4.15
N GLU A 100 40.87 3.24 -3.56
CA GLU A 100 41.23 2.35 -2.45
C GLU A 100 42.35 1.39 -2.86
N ASP A 101 42.22 0.72 -4.02
CA ASP A 101 43.24 -0.16 -4.58
C ASP A 101 44.60 0.54 -4.79
N LEU A 102 44.58 1.78 -5.29
CA LEU A 102 45.81 2.56 -5.52
C LEU A 102 46.48 2.96 -4.20
N LEU A 103 45.70 3.26 -3.17
CA LEU A 103 46.20 3.62 -1.85
C LEU A 103 46.77 2.41 -1.12
N GLU A 104 46.14 1.25 -1.26
CA GLU A 104 46.67 -0.01 -0.74
C GLU A 104 48.02 -0.35 -1.40
N LYS A 105 48.10 -0.29 -2.74
CA LYS A 105 49.35 -0.51 -3.47
C LYS A 105 50.47 0.46 -3.07
N LYS A 106 50.12 1.69 -2.68
CA LYS A 106 51.08 2.72 -2.24
C LYS A 106 51.37 2.66 -0.73
N GLY A 107 50.75 1.76 0.03
CA GLY A 107 50.99 1.58 1.46
C GLY A 107 50.32 2.62 2.38
N TYR A 108 49.44 3.47 1.86
CA TYR A 108 48.75 4.52 2.63
C TYR A 108 47.49 4.03 3.37
N ALA A 109 47.14 2.75 3.23
CA ALA A 109 45.93 2.17 3.82
C ALA A 109 45.85 2.24 5.37
N ALA A 110 47.00 2.37 6.05
CA ALA A 110 47.04 2.51 7.50
C ALA A 110 46.80 3.95 8.00
N GLU A 111 47.18 4.97 7.22
CA GLU A 111 46.96 6.39 7.57
C GLU A 111 45.50 6.81 7.40
N LEU A 112 44.81 6.29 6.39
CA LEU A 112 43.38 6.61 6.15
C LEU A 112 42.45 6.05 7.22
N ARG A 113 42.71 4.83 7.72
CA ARG A 113 41.93 4.23 8.82
C ARG A 113 41.99 5.05 10.11
N LYS A 114 43.02 5.89 10.30
CA LYS A 114 43.10 6.82 11.44
C LYS A 114 42.21 8.05 11.29
N HIS A 115 41.86 8.44 10.07
CA HIS A 115 41.11 9.67 9.78
C HIS A 115 39.63 9.45 9.43
N GLY A 116 39.20 8.21 9.18
CA GLY A 116 37.81 7.87 8.87
C GLY A 116 36.87 7.67 10.07
N ARG A 117 37.03 8.43 11.17
CA ARG A 117 36.04 8.45 12.28
C ARG A 117 35.32 9.78 12.34
#